data_AF-A0A1L8WQN7-F1
#
_entry.id   AF-A0A1L8WQN7-F1
#
_cell.length_a   1.000
_cell.length_b   1.000
_cell.length_c   1.000
_cell.angle_alpha   90.00
_cell.angle_beta   90.00
_cell.angle_gamma   90.00
#
_symmetry.space_group_name_H-M   'P 1'
#
loop_
_entity.id
_entity.type
_entity.pdbx_description
1 polymer ?
#
loop_
_entity_poly.entity_id
_entity_poly.type
_entity_poly.pdbx_seq_one_letter_code
_entity_poly.pdbx_strand_id
1 'polypeptide(L)'
;MKGGNKMKKWLLLLIGMGILFTGCTSENTRTKANVETDTTIETKKSKTQSTEQTTTEMKQSVEASTSESSITESSSEEVKNTLWDSEKSTQLATFVTQWGKTLGQEYKSYNPQNNVSLYGTPLPSAVIDGNWKMAINEAPVTVQWSEDGTGHADFNLVAVYSDVETGEYLGQHVYFFGFENGQPKVYLTQQNQGNENNYLYFNETQNQQLKQGFTDIVNGQTPQTPVVEESTQQATTTTTQATSSSGISSWEAAKETVLNNKALWIYESPDKNEANTNIIESTQYRKDLMQDENGEFYPVDISTDDIGNTVMNGGKQFRVYTDGRISQRVGMTNNFQMIK
;
A
#
# COMPACT_ATOMS: atom_id res chain seq x y z
N MET A 1 -54.56 -37.23 8.13
CA MET A 1 -53.89 -36.45 9.20
C MET A 1 -52.97 -35.43 8.55
N LYS A 2 -53.30 -34.15 8.61
CA LYS A 2 -52.36 -33.02 8.53
C LYS A 2 -53.06 -31.85 9.22
N GLY A 3 -52.66 -31.59 10.45
CA GLY A 3 -53.19 -30.52 11.29
C GLY A 3 -52.78 -29.16 10.77
N GLY A 4 -53.69 -28.20 10.86
CA GLY A 4 -53.36 -26.80 10.79
C GLY A 4 -52.87 -26.28 12.14
N ASN A 5 -52.13 -25.16 12.14
CA ASN A 5 -52.58 -23.96 12.85
C ASN A 5 -51.72 -22.74 12.48
N LYS A 6 -52.44 -21.68 12.09
CA LYS A 6 -52.29 -20.26 12.40
C LYS A 6 -50.93 -19.78 12.97
N MET A 7 -50.29 -18.86 12.25
CA MET A 7 -49.49 -17.80 12.89
C MET A 7 -50.12 -16.42 12.66
N LYS A 8 -50.05 -15.64 13.74
CA LYS A 8 -50.89 -14.52 14.10
C LYS A 8 -50.47 -13.24 13.37
N LYS A 9 -51.45 -12.51 12.85
CA LYS A 9 -51.32 -11.11 12.46
C LYS A 9 -51.23 -10.26 13.73
N TRP A 10 -50.20 -9.43 13.88
CA TRP A 10 -50.19 -8.35 14.88
C TRP A 10 -50.19 -7.02 14.15
N LEU A 11 -51.29 -6.29 14.30
CA LEU A 11 -51.47 -4.91 13.87
C LEU A 11 -51.20 -3.97 15.06
N LEU A 12 -50.34 -2.99 14.80
CA LEU A 12 -50.13 -1.64 15.38
C LEU A 12 -50.85 -1.25 16.69
N LEU A 13 -50.07 -0.59 17.57
CA LEU A 13 -50.61 0.45 18.45
C LEU A 13 -49.57 1.58 18.63
N LEU A 14 -49.94 2.77 18.14
CA LEU A 14 -49.28 4.06 18.32
C LEU A 14 -49.58 4.59 19.72
N ILE A 15 -48.55 4.99 20.47
CA ILE A 15 -48.67 5.95 21.57
C ILE A 15 -47.52 6.95 21.42
N GLY A 16 -47.87 8.17 21.05
CA GLY A 16 -47.00 9.33 21.20
C GLY A 16 -47.02 9.82 22.64
N MET A 17 -45.88 10.31 23.12
CA MET A 17 -45.82 11.33 24.16
C MET A 17 -44.50 12.09 23.99
N GLY A 18 -44.63 13.37 23.62
CA GLY A 18 -43.51 14.28 23.54
C GLY A 18 -43.05 14.73 24.92
N ILE A 19 -41.75 14.94 25.06
CA ILE A 19 -41.18 15.83 26.08
C ILE A 19 -40.10 16.65 25.38
N LEU A 20 -40.37 17.96 25.31
CA LEU A 20 -39.43 19.01 24.94
C LEU A 20 -38.45 19.22 26.11
N PHE A 21 -37.15 19.26 25.82
CA PHE A 21 -36.20 19.99 26.65
C PHE A 21 -35.47 21.04 25.81
N THR A 22 -35.73 22.27 26.21
CA THR A 22 -35.12 23.55 25.84
C THR A 22 -33.70 23.73 26.41
N GLY A 23 -32.89 24.51 25.68
CA GLY A 23 -31.84 25.39 26.23
C GLY A 23 -30.42 25.01 25.78
N CYS A 24 -29.54 25.91 25.33
CA CYS A 24 -29.61 27.35 25.10
C CYS A 24 -28.56 27.71 24.02
N THR A 25 -28.94 28.61 23.12
CA THR A 25 -28.08 29.30 22.17
C THR A 25 -27.48 30.56 22.82
N SER A 26 -26.30 30.99 22.36
CA SER A 26 -25.72 32.28 22.70
C SER A 26 -25.25 32.96 21.43
N GLU A 27 -26.11 33.77 20.82
CA GLU A 27 -25.73 34.77 19.83
C GLU A 27 -26.29 36.13 20.29
N ASN A 28 -25.37 37.07 20.52
CA ASN A 28 -25.65 38.41 21.00
C ASN A 28 -25.79 39.34 19.79
N THR A 29 -26.94 40.02 19.66
CA THR A 29 -27.21 40.98 18.58
C THR A 29 -27.25 42.41 19.10
N ARG A 30 -26.47 43.27 18.43
CA ARG A 30 -26.59 44.73 18.23
C ARG A 30 -26.91 45.64 19.43
N THR A 31 -26.04 46.64 19.56
CA THR A 31 -26.47 48.04 19.72
C THR A 31 -25.77 48.89 18.66
N LYS A 32 -26.57 49.56 17.82
CA LYS A 32 -26.15 50.72 17.02
C LYS A 32 -26.51 51.97 17.84
N ALA A 33 -25.58 52.90 17.97
CA ALA A 33 -25.85 54.31 18.18
C ALA A 33 -24.86 55.11 17.32
N ASN A 34 -25.40 56.15 16.69
CA ASN A 34 -24.83 57.04 15.70
C ASN A 34 -24.15 58.27 16.36
N VAL A 35 -23.53 59.10 15.50
CA VAL A 35 -23.10 60.51 15.62
C VAL A 35 -21.56 60.67 15.62
N GLU A 36 -20.92 60.89 14.45
CA GLU A 36 -20.66 62.17 13.72
C GLU A 36 -19.65 63.07 14.48
N THR A 37 -18.44 63.37 14.00
CA THR A 37 -18.06 64.34 12.94
C THR A 37 -16.51 64.34 12.93
N ASP A 38 -15.78 64.18 11.83
CA ASP A 38 -15.48 65.12 10.74
C ASP A 38 -13.98 65.46 10.76
N THR A 39 -13.25 65.19 9.67
CA THR A 39 -12.27 66.09 9.04
C THR A 39 -11.75 65.44 7.75
N THR A 40 -12.30 65.97 6.66
CA THR A 40 -11.82 66.18 5.29
C THR A 40 -10.30 66.01 5.02
N ILE A 41 -9.92 65.47 3.86
CA ILE A 41 -9.24 66.16 2.72
C ILE A 41 -8.95 65.15 1.59
N GLU A 42 -9.64 65.32 0.45
CA GLU A 42 -9.18 64.85 -0.87
C GLU A 42 -7.96 65.66 -1.33
N THR A 43 -7.00 65.06 -2.05
CA THR A 43 -6.39 65.74 -3.22
C THR A 43 -5.82 64.74 -4.23
N LYS A 44 -6.13 64.99 -5.50
CA LYS A 44 -5.66 64.28 -6.70
C LYS A 44 -4.26 64.73 -7.16
N LYS A 45 -3.61 63.85 -7.94
CA LYS A 45 -2.87 64.10 -9.21
C LYS A 45 -1.35 64.45 -9.17
N SER A 46 -0.55 63.59 -9.82
CA SER A 46 0.46 63.85 -10.88
C SER A 46 1.27 62.55 -11.10
N LYS A 47 1.26 61.88 -12.27
CA LYS A 47 2.00 62.13 -13.54
C LYS A 47 3.49 62.44 -13.30
N THR A 48 4.45 61.61 -13.78
CA THR A 48 5.19 61.77 -15.06
C THR A 48 6.29 60.67 -15.07
N GLN A 49 6.30 59.71 -16.02
CA GLN A 49 7.13 59.64 -17.26
C GLN A 49 8.61 59.28 -16.98
N SER A 50 9.42 58.54 -17.72
CA SER A 50 9.49 57.81 -19.02
C SER A 50 10.66 56.79 -18.82
N THR A 51 10.91 55.73 -19.60
CA THR A 51 11.40 55.71 -21.01
C THR A 51 11.42 54.22 -21.41
N GLU A 52 10.55 53.75 -22.30
CA GLU A 52 10.77 53.55 -23.76
C GLU A 52 12.01 52.73 -24.14
N GLN A 53 11.80 51.55 -24.74
CA GLN A 53 12.34 51.28 -26.08
C GLN A 53 11.49 50.22 -26.81
N THR A 54 11.08 50.58 -28.02
CA THR A 54 10.18 49.86 -28.92
C THR A 54 10.97 49.40 -30.15
N THR A 55 10.80 48.12 -30.48
CA THR A 55 10.69 47.49 -31.82
C THR A 55 11.68 47.84 -32.94
N THR A 56 12.27 46.79 -33.54
CA THR A 56 12.31 46.65 -35.01
C THR A 56 12.56 45.19 -35.41
N GLU A 57 11.60 44.61 -36.13
CA GLU A 57 11.77 43.43 -36.99
C GLU A 57 12.30 43.86 -38.36
N MET A 58 13.18 43.07 -38.97
CA MET A 58 13.01 42.50 -40.33
C MET A 58 14.28 41.81 -40.87
N LYS A 59 14.09 40.53 -41.23
CA LYS A 59 14.52 39.82 -42.46
C LYS A 59 16.02 39.59 -42.80
N GLN A 60 16.31 38.28 -42.94
CA GLN A 60 16.81 37.60 -44.16
C GLN A 60 18.25 37.02 -44.16
N SER A 61 18.27 35.68 -44.14
CA SER A 61 19.08 34.72 -44.91
C SER A 61 20.60 34.81 -44.93
N VAL A 62 21.25 33.74 -44.45
CA VAL A 62 22.44 33.14 -45.07
C VAL A 62 22.43 31.62 -44.87
N GLU A 63 22.49 30.91 -46.00
CA GLU A 63 22.80 29.48 -46.09
C GLU A 63 24.24 29.19 -45.62
N ALA A 64 24.45 28.05 -44.96
CA ALA A 64 25.70 27.30 -45.06
C ALA A 64 25.46 25.83 -44.68
N SER A 65 25.43 24.97 -45.69
CA SER A 65 25.74 23.54 -45.55
C SER A 65 27.20 23.39 -45.12
N THR A 66 27.49 22.55 -44.12
CA THR A 66 28.54 21.52 -44.20
C THR A 66 28.62 20.66 -42.95
N SER A 67 28.83 19.39 -43.22
CA SER A 67 28.99 18.23 -42.34
C SER A 67 30.17 18.31 -41.36
N GLU A 68 29.94 17.71 -40.19
CA GLU A 68 30.81 16.70 -39.56
C GLU A 68 32.27 17.06 -39.23
N SER A 69 32.54 17.32 -37.94
CA SER A 69 33.45 16.47 -37.13
C SER A 69 33.60 16.96 -35.68
N SER A 70 33.40 15.99 -34.77
CA SER A 70 34.07 15.79 -33.48
C SER A 70 34.12 16.93 -32.45
N ILE A 71 33.26 16.84 -31.44
CA ILE A 71 33.67 16.97 -30.03
C ILE A 71 32.77 16.01 -29.22
N THR A 72 33.31 14.87 -28.82
CA THR A 72 32.75 14.08 -27.72
C THR A 72 32.95 14.90 -26.45
N GLU A 73 31.99 15.77 -26.14
CA GLU A 73 31.78 16.19 -24.77
C GLU A 73 31.24 14.97 -24.05
N SER A 74 32.14 14.27 -23.34
CA SER A 74 31.75 13.43 -22.22
C SER A 74 31.07 14.37 -21.23
N SER A 75 29.77 14.56 -21.41
CA SER A 75 28.90 15.19 -20.42
C SER A 75 28.98 14.30 -19.20
N SER A 76 29.85 14.66 -18.26
CA SER A 76 29.72 14.24 -16.87
C SER A 76 28.35 14.74 -16.44
N GLU A 77 27.35 13.87 -16.57
CA GLU A 77 26.01 14.12 -16.07
C GLU A 77 26.14 14.52 -14.61
N GLU A 78 25.72 15.75 -14.30
CA GLU A 78 25.42 16.09 -12.92
C GLU A 78 24.47 15.02 -12.42
N VAL A 79 24.92 14.24 -11.43
CA VAL A 79 24.08 13.26 -10.74
C VAL A 79 22.97 14.04 -10.07
N LYS A 80 21.85 14.24 -10.78
CA LYS A 80 20.61 14.68 -10.17
C LYS A 80 20.22 13.58 -9.20
N ASN A 81 20.22 13.91 -7.90
CA ASN A 81 19.67 13.04 -6.88
C ASN A 81 18.13 13.01 -7.05
N THR A 82 17.64 12.24 -8.01
CA THR A 82 16.21 11.96 -8.20
C THR A 82 15.75 10.88 -7.22
N LEU A 83 14.48 10.94 -6.80
CA LEU A 83 13.89 9.91 -5.94
C LEU A 83 13.86 8.55 -6.65
N TRP A 84 13.72 8.57 -7.97
CA TRP A 84 13.68 7.40 -8.82
C TRP A 84 14.55 7.57 -10.07
N ASP A 85 15.14 6.47 -10.53
CA ASP A 85 15.94 6.41 -11.76
C ASP A 85 15.94 4.96 -12.33
N SER A 86 16.61 4.78 -13.47
CA SER A 86 16.70 3.49 -14.15
C SER A 86 17.50 2.42 -13.39
N GLU A 87 18.49 2.84 -12.58
CA GLU A 87 19.28 1.91 -11.78
C GLU A 87 18.40 1.32 -10.67
N LYS A 88 17.67 2.18 -9.95
CA LYS A 88 16.68 1.78 -8.94
C LYS A 88 15.57 0.91 -9.53
N SER A 89 15.11 1.21 -10.75
CA SER A 89 14.15 0.36 -11.48
C SER A 89 14.69 -1.04 -11.73
N THR A 90 15.95 -1.17 -12.14
CA THR A 90 16.60 -2.47 -12.38
C THR A 90 16.76 -3.26 -11.08
N GLN A 91 17.16 -2.59 -10.00
CA GLN A 91 17.25 -3.20 -8.67
C GLN A 91 15.89 -3.69 -8.18
N LEU A 92 14.83 -2.88 -8.37
CA LEU A 92 13.46 -3.25 -8.01
C LEU A 92 12.96 -4.46 -8.80
N ALA A 93 13.21 -4.51 -10.11
CA ALA A 93 12.82 -5.65 -10.94
C ALA A 93 13.46 -6.95 -10.43
N THR A 94 14.77 -6.90 -10.14
CA THR A 94 15.51 -8.05 -9.58
C THR A 94 14.94 -8.48 -8.24
N PHE A 95 14.73 -7.50 -7.35
CA PHE A 95 14.23 -7.73 -6.00
C PHE A 95 12.82 -8.34 -6.02
N VAL A 96 11.87 -7.76 -6.75
CA VAL A 96 10.48 -8.24 -6.81
C VAL A 96 10.39 -9.63 -7.42
N THR A 97 11.20 -9.95 -8.45
CA THR A 97 11.25 -11.30 -9.01
C THR A 97 11.76 -12.32 -8.00
N GLN A 98 12.82 -12.00 -7.26
CA GLN A 98 13.37 -12.90 -6.24
C GLN A 98 12.44 -13.06 -5.04
N TRP A 99 11.86 -11.96 -4.56
CA TRP A 99 10.85 -11.95 -3.50
C TRP A 99 9.61 -12.76 -3.90
N GLY A 100 9.14 -12.63 -5.14
CA GLY A 100 8.03 -13.44 -5.65
C GLY A 100 8.30 -14.93 -5.51
N LYS A 101 9.51 -15.37 -5.90
CA LYS A 101 9.90 -16.79 -5.80
C LYS A 101 9.85 -17.33 -4.37
N THR A 102 10.10 -16.50 -3.35
CA THR A 102 10.02 -16.96 -1.96
C THR A 102 8.58 -17.26 -1.53
N LEU A 103 7.60 -16.70 -2.24
CA LEU A 103 6.18 -16.95 -2.05
C LEU A 103 5.62 -17.97 -3.05
N GLY A 104 6.45 -18.55 -3.93
CA GLY A 104 6.00 -19.36 -5.05
C GLY A 104 5.17 -18.59 -6.07
N GLN A 105 5.37 -17.28 -6.17
CA GLN A 105 4.63 -16.36 -7.04
C GLN A 105 5.55 -15.76 -8.11
N GLU A 106 5.03 -15.57 -9.33
CA GLU A 106 5.79 -14.94 -10.42
C GLU A 106 5.22 -13.56 -10.74
N TYR A 107 5.98 -12.52 -10.42
CA TYR A 107 5.58 -11.14 -10.67
C TYR A 107 6.17 -10.60 -11.97
N LYS A 108 5.33 -9.96 -12.78
CA LYS A 108 5.71 -9.23 -14.01
C LYS A 108 5.49 -7.73 -13.85
N SER A 109 6.31 -6.94 -14.51
CA SER A 109 6.21 -5.48 -14.51
C SER A 109 5.19 -4.98 -15.53
N TYR A 110 4.44 -3.96 -15.15
CA TYR A 110 3.44 -3.28 -15.99
C TYR A 110 3.61 -1.76 -15.91
N ASN A 111 3.12 -1.05 -16.92
CA ASN A 111 3.22 0.41 -17.04
C ASN A 111 2.02 0.94 -17.86
N PRO A 112 1.85 2.28 -18.02
CA PRO A 112 0.69 2.83 -18.74
C PRO A 112 0.55 2.34 -20.18
N GLN A 113 1.65 1.98 -20.85
CA GLN A 113 1.68 1.44 -22.22
C GLN A 113 1.50 -0.09 -22.27
N ASN A 114 1.73 -0.80 -21.16
CA ASN A 114 1.58 -2.23 -21.02
C ASN A 114 0.86 -2.56 -19.71
N ASN A 115 -0.47 -2.64 -19.78
CA ASN A 115 -1.33 -2.80 -18.60
C ASN A 115 -1.51 -4.27 -18.21
N VAL A 116 -1.68 -4.53 -16.92
CA VAL A 116 -2.22 -5.81 -16.41
C VAL A 116 -3.74 -5.76 -16.41
N SER A 117 -4.42 -6.89 -16.65
CA SER A 117 -5.88 -7.01 -16.56
C SER A 117 -6.29 -7.70 -15.26
N LEU A 118 -6.46 -6.94 -14.18
CA LEU A 118 -6.95 -7.48 -12.91
C LEU A 118 -8.47 -7.65 -12.99
N TYR A 119 -8.94 -8.88 -13.19
CA TYR A 119 -10.36 -9.21 -13.36
C TYR A 119 -11.07 -8.36 -14.43
N GLY A 120 -10.36 -8.00 -15.51
CA GLY A 120 -10.88 -7.15 -16.59
C GLY A 120 -10.63 -5.66 -16.40
N THR A 121 -10.06 -5.23 -15.27
CA THR A 121 -9.68 -3.84 -15.02
C THR A 121 -8.24 -3.60 -15.47
N PRO A 122 -7.97 -2.73 -16.46
CA PRO A 122 -6.62 -2.50 -16.97
C PRO A 122 -5.83 -1.58 -16.02
N LEU A 123 -4.78 -2.07 -15.38
CA LEU A 123 -3.93 -1.28 -14.47
C LEU A 123 -2.52 -1.08 -15.02
N PRO A 124 -1.92 0.12 -14.84
CA PRO A 124 -2.43 1.24 -14.03
C PRO A 124 -3.39 2.21 -14.75
N SER A 125 -3.61 2.09 -16.06
CA SER A 125 -4.37 3.09 -16.84
C SER A 125 -5.77 3.38 -16.32
N ALA A 126 -6.48 2.37 -15.77
CA ALA A 126 -7.83 2.54 -15.22
C ALA A 126 -7.92 3.60 -14.12
N VAL A 127 -6.86 3.80 -13.34
CA VAL A 127 -6.82 4.77 -12.23
C VAL A 127 -6.05 6.05 -12.53
N ILE A 128 -5.23 6.06 -13.59
CA ILE A 128 -4.50 7.26 -14.04
C ILE A 128 -5.37 8.08 -15.01
N ASP A 129 -5.82 7.45 -16.10
CA ASP A 129 -6.55 8.11 -17.19
C ASP A 129 -7.98 7.55 -17.37
N GLY A 130 -8.36 6.57 -16.56
CA GLY A 130 -9.62 5.84 -16.67
C GLY A 130 -10.73 6.35 -15.75
N ASN A 131 -11.80 5.54 -15.67
CA ASN A 131 -12.99 5.86 -14.88
C ASN A 131 -12.89 5.43 -13.40
N TRP A 132 -11.85 4.68 -13.05
CA TRP A 132 -11.64 4.26 -11.67
C TRP A 132 -10.85 5.32 -10.92
N LYS A 133 -11.12 5.47 -9.62
CA LYS A 133 -10.29 6.29 -8.74
C LYS A 133 -9.53 5.39 -7.80
N MET A 134 -8.21 5.55 -7.73
CA MET A 134 -7.42 4.94 -6.67
C MET A 134 -7.94 5.47 -5.33
N ALA A 135 -8.15 4.60 -4.36
CA ALA A 135 -8.53 4.99 -3.01
C ALA A 135 -7.66 4.29 -1.97
N ILE A 136 -7.12 5.07 -1.02
CA ILE A 136 -6.33 4.60 0.11
C ILE A 136 -7.10 4.95 1.39
N ASN A 137 -7.24 4.01 2.32
CA ASN A 137 -8.03 4.20 3.55
C ASN A 137 -9.44 4.74 3.27
N GLU A 138 -10.12 4.17 2.26
CA GLU A 138 -11.45 4.57 1.76
C GLU A 138 -11.56 5.97 1.16
N ALA A 139 -10.48 6.75 1.12
CA ALA A 139 -10.44 8.08 0.53
C ALA A 139 -9.85 8.04 -0.89
N PRO A 140 -10.48 8.67 -1.90
CA PRO A 140 -9.91 8.76 -3.23
C PRO A 140 -8.65 9.62 -3.21
N VAL A 141 -7.63 9.18 -3.94
CA VAL A 141 -6.36 9.90 -4.12
C VAL A 141 -6.09 10.08 -5.61
N THR A 142 -5.41 11.16 -5.96
CA THR A 142 -4.88 11.35 -7.30
C THR A 142 -3.62 10.52 -7.48
N VAL A 143 -3.49 9.86 -8.64
CA VAL A 143 -2.32 9.07 -9.00
C VAL A 143 -1.82 9.49 -10.37
N GLN A 144 -0.50 9.60 -10.52
CA GLN A 144 0.15 9.82 -11.80
C GLN A 144 1.31 8.85 -11.97
N TRP A 145 1.64 8.49 -13.21
CA TRP A 145 2.92 7.86 -13.51
C TRP A 145 4.04 8.89 -13.41
N SER A 146 5.18 8.52 -12.82
CA SER A 146 6.35 9.39 -12.67
C SER A 146 7.63 8.61 -12.99
N GLU A 147 8.47 9.17 -13.85
CA GLU A 147 9.76 8.57 -14.23
C GLU A 147 10.85 8.84 -13.18
N ASP A 148 10.71 9.90 -12.37
CA ASP A 148 11.72 10.35 -11.40
C ASP A 148 11.25 10.29 -9.94
N GLY A 149 10.03 9.79 -9.72
CA GLY A 149 9.39 9.67 -8.40
C GLY A 149 8.78 10.95 -7.86
N THR A 150 8.82 12.05 -8.61
CA THR A 150 8.24 13.35 -8.23
C THR A 150 7.01 13.69 -9.07
N GLY A 151 6.20 14.62 -8.58
CA GLY A 151 4.99 15.06 -9.29
C GLY A 151 4.01 15.83 -8.41
N HIS A 152 2.80 16.06 -8.94
CA HIS A 152 1.77 16.86 -8.29
C HIS A 152 0.57 16.04 -7.79
N ALA A 153 0.51 14.75 -8.12
CA ALA A 153 -0.49 13.84 -7.58
C ALA A 153 -0.19 13.48 -6.12
N ASP A 154 -1.23 13.05 -5.40
CA ASP A 154 -1.11 12.54 -4.03
C ASP A 154 -0.19 11.31 -3.99
N PHE A 155 -0.24 10.48 -5.05
CA PHE A 155 0.64 9.31 -5.22
C PHE A 155 1.35 9.32 -6.59
N ASN A 156 2.68 9.39 -6.56
CA ASN A 156 3.53 9.34 -7.76
C ASN A 156 4.00 7.90 -7.99
N LEU A 157 3.35 7.20 -8.90
CA LEU A 157 3.57 5.79 -9.23
C LEU A 157 4.79 5.65 -10.14
N VAL A 158 5.74 4.78 -9.77
CA VAL A 158 6.98 4.55 -10.53
C VAL A 158 7.12 3.13 -11.07
N ALA A 159 6.39 2.17 -10.49
CA ALA A 159 6.35 0.81 -11.00
C ALA A 159 5.08 0.07 -10.58
N VAL A 160 4.63 -0.85 -11.44
CA VAL A 160 3.54 -1.79 -11.15
C VAL A 160 4.04 -3.20 -11.33
N TYR A 161 3.76 -4.07 -10.38
CA TYR A 161 4.03 -5.51 -10.50
C TYR A 161 2.80 -6.33 -10.18
N SER A 162 2.59 -7.42 -10.92
CA SER A 162 1.46 -8.30 -10.69
C SER A 162 1.78 -9.75 -11.05
N ASP A 163 1.15 -10.67 -10.33
CA ASP A 163 1.17 -12.11 -10.55
C ASP A 163 -0.05 -12.62 -11.32
N VAL A 164 -0.90 -11.74 -11.88
CA VAL A 164 -2.16 -12.10 -12.56
C VAL A 164 -2.02 -13.21 -13.61
N GLU A 165 -0.90 -13.29 -14.32
CA GLU A 165 -0.67 -14.29 -15.37
C GLU A 165 -0.46 -15.72 -14.83
N THR A 166 -0.02 -15.87 -13.57
CA THR A 166 0.32 -17.15 -12.95
C THR A 166 -0.47 -17.44 -11.68
N GLY A 167 -1.01 -16.40 -11.04
CA GLY A 167 -1.72 -16.47 -9.79
C GLY A 167 -3.09 -17.14 -9.93
N GLU A 168 -3.51 -17.83 -8.88
CA GLU A 168 -4.83 -18.46 -8.83
C GLU A 168 -5.95 -17.42 -8.98
N TYR A 169 -7.03 -17.80 -9.66
CA TYR A 169 -8.18 -16.93 -9.84
C TYR A 169 -8.77 -16.55 -8.48
N LEU A 170 -9.03 -15.25 -8.25
CA LEU A 170 -9.37 -14.63 -6.95
C LEU A 170 -8.23 -14.47 -5.93
N GLY A 171 -7.02 -14.97 -6.22
CA GLY A 171 -5.81 -14.80 -5.41
C GLY A 171 -4.77 -13.91 -6.08
N GLN A 172 -5.15 -13.06 -7.03
CA GLN A 172 -4.22 -12.25 -7.82
C GLN A 172 -3.93 -10.91 -7.12
N HIS A 173 -2.70 -10.44 -7.25
CA HIS A 173 -2.16 -9.26 -6.58
C HIS A 173 -1.67 -8.24 -7.61
N VAL A 174 -1.97 -6.97 -7.37
CA VAL A 174 -1.34 -5.86 -8.10
C VAL A 174 -0.71 -4.92 -7.09
N TYR A 175 0.61 -4.79 -7.17
CA TYR A 175 1.41 -3.90 -6.34
C TYR A 175 1.77 -2.63 -7.10
N PHE A 176 1.52 -1.49 -6.45
CA PHE A 176 1.88 -0.16 -6.88
C PHE A 176 3.04 0.36 -6.02
N PHE A 177 4.18 0.60 -6.64
CA PHE A 177 5.36 1.17 -6.00
C PHE A 177 5.47 2.63 -6.39
N GLY A 178 5.59 3.51 -5.41
CA GLY A 178 5.58 4.94 -5.68
C GLY A 178 5.82 5.78 -4.44
N PHE A 179 5.54 7.07 -4.57
CA PHE A 179 5.83 8.05 -3.54
C PHE A 179 4.58 8.81 -3.12
N GLU A 180 4.33 8.83 -1.81
CA GLU A 180 3.33 9.69 -1.17
C GLU A 180 4.09 10.74 -0.35
N ASN A 181 3.94 12.02 -0.70
CA ASN A 181 4.70 13.12 -0.08
C ASN A 181 6.23 12.87 -0.06
N GLY A 182 6.77 12.28 -1.13
CA GLY A 182 8.19 11.94 -1.27
C GLY A 182 8.66 10.73 -0.44
N GLN A 183 7.76 10.09 0.32
CA GLN A 183 8.07 8.86 1.06
C GLN A 183 7.76 7.62 0.21
N PRO A 184 8.67 6.63 0.13
CA PRO A 184 8.41 5.41 -0.61
C PRO A 184 7.25 4.62 0.04
N LYS A 185 6.28 4.24 -0.79
CA LYS A 185 5.10 3.44 -0.40
C LYS A 185 4.87 2.32 -1.39
N VAL A 186 4.39 1.20 -0.86
CA VAL A 186 3.98 0.05 -1.66
C VAL A 186 2.53 -0.28 -1.33
N TYR A 187 1.67 -0.10 -2.31
CA TYR A 187 0.24 -0.30 -2.19
C TYR A 187 -0.19 -1.58 -2.92
N LEU A 188 -1.14 -2.32 -2.35
CA LEU A 188 -1.67 -3.58 -2.89
C LEU A 188 -3.16 -3.45 -3.15
N THR A 189 -3.61 -3.92 -4.31
CA THR A 189 -5.02 -4.23 -4.54
C THR A 189 -5.20 -5.69 -4.96
N GLN A 190 -6.28 -6.28 -4.47
CA GLN A 190 -6.80 -7.60 -4.83
C GLN A 190 -8.32 -7.50 -5.10
N GLN A 191 -8.82 -6.29 -5.33
CA GLN A 191 -10.25 -6.05 -5.45
C GLN A 191 -10.79 -6.74 -6.71
N ASN A 192 -11.79 -7.59 -6.51
CA ASN A 192 -12.43 -8.40 -7.56
C ASN A 192 -13.87 -7.98 -7.86
N GLN A 193 -14.39 -6.98 -7.15
CA GLN A 193 -15.74 -6.45 -7.33
C GLN A 193 -15.71 -4.94 -7.47
N GLY A 194 -16.64 -4.39 -8.25
CA GLY A 194 -16.84 -2.95 -8.28
C GLY A 194 -17.63 -2.42 -7.09
N ASN A 195 -17.76 -1.10 -7.04
CA ASN A 195 -18.56 -0.39 -6.05
C ASN A 195 -19.23 0.83 -6.69
N GLU A 196 -20.19 1.41 -5.98
CA GLU A 196 -21.02 2.53 -6.46
C GLU A 196 -20.21 3.79 -6.80
N ASN A 197 -18.99 3.93 -6.26
CA ASN A 197 -18.14 5.10 -6.44
C ASN A 197 -17.06 4.92 -7.53
N ASN A 198 -16.98 3.74 -8.15
CA ASN A 198 -15.87 3.33 -9.04
C ASN A 198 -14.50 3.51 -8.37
N TYR A 199 -14.40 3.17 -7.08
CA TYR A 199 -13.12 3.21 -6.36
C TYR A 199 -12.40 1.88 -6.53
N LEU A 200 -11.11 1.94 -6.83
CA LEU A 200 -10.23 0.80 -6.71
C LEU A 200 -9.44 0.98 -5.41
N TYR A 201 -9.77 0.17 -4.41
CA TYR A 201 -9.19 0.25 -3.10
C TYR A 201 -7.80 -0.39 -3.08
N PHE A 202 -6.86 0.37 -2.52
CA PHE A 202 -5.51 -0.05 -2.24
C PHE A 202 -5.26 0.05 -0.74
N ASN A 203 -4.53 -0.93 -0.21
CA ASN A 203 -4.02 -0.89 1.16
C ASN A 203 -2.51 -0.92 1.10
N GLU A 204 -1.83 -0.22 2.01
CA GLU A 204 -0.38 -0.34 2.11
C GLU A 204 -0.04 -1.82 2.40
N THR A 205 0.92 -2.36 1.66
CA THR A 205 1.29 -3.77 1.83
C THR A 205 1.76 -4.02 3.25
N GLN A 206 1.28 -5.11 3.83
CA GLN A 206 1.74 -5.57 5.13
C GLN A 206 3.03 -6.39 5.02
N ASN A 207 3.48 -6.71 3.80
CA ASN A 207 4.74 -7.42 3.58
C ASN A 207 5.93 -6.48 3.88
N GLN A 208 6.58 -6.70 5.02
CA GLN A 208 7.70 -5.88 5.48
C GLN A 208 8.92 -5.98 4.56
N GLN A 209 9.17 -7.15 3.97
CA GLN A 209 10.29 -7.31 3.04
C GLN A 209 10.08 -6.44 1.80
N LEU A 210 8.87 -6.42 1.26
CA LEU A 210 8.55 -5.59 0.10
C LEU A 210 8.66 -4.09 0.41
N LYS A 211 8.15 -3.64 1.57
CA LYS A 211 8.28 -2.25 2.03
C LYS A 211 9.73 -1.84 2.25
N GLN A 212 10.46 -2.64 3.02
CA GLN A 212 11.85 -2.35 3.35
C GLN A 212 12.74 -2.44 2.11
N GLY A 213 12.57 -3.46 1.28
CA GLY A 213 13.34 -3.62 0.05
C GLY A 213 13.13 -2.44 -0.91
N PHE A 214 11.89 -1.96 -1.08
CA PHE A 214 11.67 -0.74 -1.87
C PHE A 214 12.31 0.50 -1.23
N THR A 215 12.21 0.64 0.10
CA THR A 215 12.85 1.73 0.84
C THR A 215 14.38 1.71 0.71
N ASP A 216 14.99 0.52 0.80
CA ASP A 216 16.42 0.30 0.65
C ASP A 216 16.86 0.74 -0.75
N ILE A 217 16.17 0.28 -1.80
CA ILE A 217 16.45 0.65 -3.19
C ILE A 217 16.38 2.17 -3.38
N VAL A 218 15.32 2.81 -2.87
CA VAL A 218 15.16 4.27 -2.95
C VAL A 218 16.32 5.00 -2.27
N ASN A 219 16.82 4.47 -1.15
CA ASN A 219 17.97 4.99 -0.41
C ASN A 219 19.33 4.58 -1.00
N GLY A 220 19.36 3.90 -2.16
CA GLY A 220 20.60 3.43 -2.79
C GLY A 220 21.27 2.26 -2.05
N GLN A 221 20.52 1.54 -1.23
CA GLN A 221 20.96 0.37 -0.48
C GLN A 221 20.54 -0.91 -1.21
N THR A 222 21.33 -1.96 -1.06
CA THR A 222 20.98 -3.27 -1.62
C THR A 222 19.88 -3.91 -0.75
N PRO A 223 18.68 -4.17 -1.31
CA PRO A 223 17.58 -4.77 -0.56
C PRO A 223 17.95 -6.18 -0.11
N GLN A 224 17.54 -6.54 1.11
CA GLN A 224 17.73 -7.90 1.63
C GLN A 224 16.67 -8.83 1.01
N THR A 225 17.07 -9.65 0.05
CA THR A 225 16.17 -10.69 -0.48
C THR A 225 16.36 -12.00 0.28
N PRO A 226 15.30 -12.63 0.82
CA PRO A 226 15.39 -14.00 1.31
C PRO A 226 15.81 -14.93 0.17
N VAL A 227 16.81 -15.77 0.45
CA VAL A 227 17.34 -16.75 -0.50
C VAL A 227 16.30 -17.85 -0.68
N VAL A 228 15.82 -18.03 -1.91
CA VAL A 228 15.12 -19.26 -2.30
C VAL A 228 16.16 -20.38 -2.25
N GLU A 229 16.01 -21.33 -1.34
CA GLU A 229 16.79 -22.57 -1.37
C GLU A 229 16.37 -23.39 -2.61
N GLU A 230 16.98 -23.10 -3.75
CA GLU A 230 16.89 -23.95 -4.93
C GLU A 230 17.58 -25.29 -4.60
N SER A 231 16.77 -26.33 -4.46
CA SER A 231 17.20 -27.68 -4.10
C SER A 231 18.06 -28.29 -5.20
N THR A 232 19.37 -28.02 -5.18
CA THR A 232 20.37 -28.87 -5.85
C THR A 232 21.14 -29.65 -4.79
N GLN A 233 20.83 -30.95 -4.73
CA GLN A 233 21.50 -31.90 -3.88
C GLN A 233 22.97 -32.02 -4.31
N GLN A 234 23.90 -31.53 -3.50
CA GLN A 234 25.20 -32.18 -3.39
C GLN A 234 25.84 -31.94 -2.02
N ALA A 235 26.10 -33.05 -1.34
CA ALA A 235 26.67 -33.10 0.00
C ALA A 235 28.08 -32.49 0.05
N THR A 236 28.33 -31.60 1.02
CA THR A 236 29.63 -31.49 1.69
C THR A 236 29.42 -30.98 3.11
N THR A 237 29.86 -31.79 4.07
CA THR A 237 29.90 -31.54 5.51
C THR A 237 30.76 -30.33 5.84
N THR A 238 30.22 -29.34 6.57
CA THR A 238 30.93 -28.61 7.64
C THR A 238 29.92 -27.90 8.55
N THR A 239 30.02 -28.21 9.84
CA THR A 239 29.26 -27.68 10.98
C THR A 239 29.38 -26.15 11.10
N THR A 240 28.26 -25.42 11.20
CA THR A 240 27.87 -24.54 12.33
C THR A 240 26.42 -24.04 12.15
N GLN A 241 25.57 -24.32 13.15
CA GLN A 241 24.22 -23.81 13.47
C GLN A 241 23.09 -23.82 12.41
N ALA A 242 22.16 -24.75 12.65
CA ALA A 242 21.00 -25.11 11.86
C ALA A 242 19.89 -24.04 11.81
N THR A 243 19.19 -23.98 10.68
CA THR A 243 17.77 -24.36 10.65
C THR A 243 17.53 -25.20 9.40
N SER A 244 17.59 -26.51 9.57
CA SER A 244 17.32 -27.51 8.55
C SER A 244 15.84 -27.53 8.17
N SER A 245 15.55 -27.54 6.87
CA SER A 245 14.24 -27.74 6.24
C SER A 245 13.69 -29.17 6.42
N SER A 246 13.58 -29.62 7.67
CA SER A 246 12.68 -30.72 8.01
C SER A 246 11.27 -30.15 8.13
N GLY A 247 10.32 -30.66 7.33
CA GLY A 247 8.92 -30.22 7.35
C GLY A 247 8.33 -30.13 8.76
N ILE A 248 7.39 -29.20 8.95
CA ILE A 248 6.77 -28.94 10.25
C ILE A 248 5.94 -30.16 10.66
N SER A 249 6.48 -30.98 11.56
CA SER A 249 5.90 -32.27 11.95
C SER A 249 5.21 -32.25 13.32
N SER A 250 5.15 -31.09 13.99
CA SER A 250 4.49 -30.93 15.28
C SER A 250 4.05 -29.49 15.52
N TRP A 251 3.09 -29.33 16.43
CA TRP A 251 2.65 -28.00 16.87
C TRP A 251 3.76 -27.22 17.58
N GLU A 252 4.62 -27.89 18.34
CA GLU A 252 5.77 -27.22 18.98
C GLU A 252 6.77 -26.68 17.93
N ALA A 253 7.05 -27.43 16.86
CA ALA A 253 7.86 -26.97 15.74
C ALA A 253 7.18 -25.82 14.98
N ALA A 254 5.85 -25.89 14.83
CA ALA A 254 5.07 -24.82 14.24
C ALA A 254 5.17 -23.51 15.06
N LYS A 255 5.00 -23.61 16.38
CA LYS A 255 5.13 -22.46 17.29
C LYS A 255 6.53 -21.85 17.23
N GLU A 256 7.57 -22.66 17.27
CA GLU A 256 8.95 -22.19 17.16
C GLU A 256 9.19 -21.50 15.81
N THR A 257 8.66 -22.06 14.74
CA THR A 257 8.73 -21.48 13.39
C THR A 257 8.08 -20.09 13.34
N VAL A 258 6.92 -19.91 13.98
CA VAL A 258 6.27 -18.61 14.08
C VAL A 258 7.13 -17.61 14.85
N LEU A 259 7.67 -18.01 16.00
CA LEU A 259 8.51 -17.16 16.85
C LEU A 259 9.82 -16.76 16.16
N ASN A 260 10.46 -17.67 15.43
CA ASN A 260 11.69 -17.41 14.69
C ASN A 260 11.47 -16.51 13.46
N ASN A 261 10.21 -16.29 13.07
CA ASN A 261 9.83 -15.43 11.94
C ASN A 261 9.04 -14.20 12.42
N LYS A 262 9.30 -13.74 13.67
CA LYS A 262 8.63 -12.59 14.27
C LYS A 262 8.82 -11.28 13.50
N ALA A 263 9.94 -11.13 12.79
CA ALA A 263 10.18 -10.02 11.86
C ALA A 263 9.10 -9.90 10.76
N LEU A 264 8.49 -11.02 10.36
CA LEU A 264 7.51 -11.09 9.27
C LEU A 264 6.07 -10.91 9.74
N TRP A 265 5.82 -10.83 11.05
CA TRP A 265 4.48 -10.69 11.58
C TRP A 265 3.84 -9.36 11.17
N ILE A 266 2.52 -9.40 11.07
CA ILE A 266 1.68 -8.23 10.88
C ILE A 266 1.35 -7.66 12.28
N TYR A 267 1.72 -6.40 12.50
CA TYR A 267 1.50 -5.66 13.74
C TYR A 267 0.30 -4.74 13.60
N GLU A 268 -0.54 -4.65 14.63
CA GLU A 268 -1.80 -3.88 14.54
C GLU A 268 -1.55 -2.37 14.68
N SER A 269 -0.49 -1.99 15.39
CA SER A 269 -0.10 -0.59 15.56
C SER A 269 1.12 -0.26 14.71
N PRO A 270 1.16 0.90 14.02
CA PRO A 270 2.32 1.32 13.23
C PRO A 270 3.62 1.42 14.03
N ASP A 271 3.51 1.71 15.33
CA ASP A 271 4.66 1.84 16.22
C ASP A 271 5.18 0.49 16.73
N LYS A 272 4.51 -0.63 16.41
CA LYS A 272 4.82 -1.96 16.91
C LYS A 272 5.55 -2.79 15.86
N ASN A 273 6.55 -3.53 16.32
CA ASN A 273 7.42 -4.39 15.51
C ASN A 273 7.99 -5.54 16.36
N GLU A 274 8.87 -6.35 15.77
CA GLU A 274 9.52 -7.46 16.45
C GLU A 274 10.23 -7.07 17.75
N ALA A 275 10.91 -5.92 17.78
CA ALA A 275 11.76 -5.52 18.90
C ALA A 275 10.96 -4.99 20.10
N ASN A 276 9.78 -4.41 19.88
CA ASN A 276 9.01 -3.72 20.92
C ASN A 276 7.61 -4.30 21.17
N THR A 277 7.27 -5.42 20.52
CA THR A 277 6.07 -6.19 20.80
C THR A 277 6.38 -7.30 21.79
N ASN A 278 5.76 -7.23 22.96
CA ASN A 278 5.95 -8.24 24.00
C ASN A 278 4.96 -9.39 23.79
N ILE A 279 5.47 -10.61 23.96
CA ILE A 279 4.64 -11.82 23.95
C ILE A 279 4.12 -12.04 25.37
N ILE A 280 2.80 -12.04 25.54
CA ILE A 280 2.14 -12.17 26.83
C ILE A 280 1.92 -13.64 27.17
N GLU A 281 1.31 -14.40 26.26
CA GLU A 281 1.06 -15.84 26.41
C GLU A 281 0.83 -16.49 25.05
N SER A 282 1.33 -17.71 24.83
CA SER A 282 0.89 -18.54 23.69
C SER A 282 -0.25 -19.45 24.16
N THR A 283 -1.48 -19.18 23.74
CA THR A 283 -2.62 -20.02 24.12
C THR A 283 -2.57 -21.35 23.35
N GLN A 284 -2.77 -22.46 24.05
CA GLN A 284 -2.73 -23.82 23.48
C GLN A 284 -4.11 -24.26 22.93
N TYR A 285 -4.90 -23.33 22.41
CA TYR A 285 -6.25 -23.65 21.96
C TYR A 285 -6.19 -24.27 20.56
N ARG A 286 -6.22 -25.60 20.52
CA ARG A 286 -6.10 -26.47 19.32
C ARG A 286 -4.66 -26.65 18.83
N LYS A 287 -4.15 -27.86 18.98
CA LYS A 287 -2.84 -28.30 18.46
C LYS A 287 -2.95 -29.29 17.32
N ASP A 288 -4.17 -29.72 17.01
CA ASP A 288 -4.42 -30.74 16.00
C ASP A 288 -4.03 -30.21 14.62
N LEU A 289 -3.47 -31.10 13.80
CA LEU A 289 -3.20 -30.80 12.40
C LEU A 289 -4.55 -30.57 11.70
N MET A 290 -4.65 -29.44 11.00
CA MET A 290 -5.81 -29.02 10.25
C MET A 290 -5.49 -28.99 8.76
N GLN A 291 -6.51 -28.84 7.93
CA GLN A 291 -6.35 -28.73 6.48
C GLN A 291 -7.25 -27.62 5.95
N ASP A 292 -6.73 -26.83 5.02
CA ASP A 292 -7.47 -25.89 4.19
C ASP A 292 -7.09 -26.07 2.71
N GLU A 293 -7.52 -25.13 1.86
CA GLU A 293 -7.19 -25.12 0.42
C GLU A 293 -5.69 -24.98 0.12
N ASN A 294 -4.91 -24.42 1.06
CA ASN A 294 -3.46 -24.21 0.91
C ASN A 294 -2.63 -25.40 1.42
N GLY A 295 -3.23 -26.32 2.17
CA GLY A 295 -2.58 -27.55 2.64
C GLY A 295 -2.85 -27.90 4.10
N GLU A 296 -2.06 -28.83 4.63
CA GLU A 296 -2.10 -29.21 6.03
C GLU A 296 -1.32 -28.20 6.89
N PHE A 297 -1.87 -27.79 8.03
CA PHE A 297 -1.28 -26.77 8.89
C PHE A 297 -1.56 -26.99 10.38
N TYR A 298 -0.69 -26.45 11.22
CA TYR A 298 -0.91 -26.28 12.65
C TYR A 298 -1.39 -24.86 12.96
N PRO A 299 -2.52 -24.68 13.66
CA PRO A 299 -2.92 -23.37 14.15
C PRO A 299 -2.04 -22.96 15.34
N VAL A 300 -1.55 -21.72 15.34
CA VAL A 300 -0.74 -21.17 16.43
C VAL A 300 -1.32 -19.82 16.83
N ASP A 301 -1.69 -19.64 18.09
CA ASP A 301 -2.20 -18.38 18.63
C ASP A 301 -1.20 -17.77 19.64
N ILE A 302 -0.86 -16.49 19.47
CA ILE A 302 0.12 -15.77 20.30
C ILE A 302 -0.48 -14.44 20.78
N SER A 303 -0.71 -14.34 22.08
CA SER A 303 -1.11 -13.10 22.73
C SER A 303 0.06 -12.12 22.82
N THR A 304 -0.18 -10.88 22.44
CA THR A 304 0.82 -9.81 22.35
C THR A 304 0.25 -8.51 22.89
N ASP A 305 1.13 -7.60 23.28
CA ASP A 305 0.77 -6.31 23.89
C ASP A 305 0.42 -5.20 22.88
N ASP A 306 0.38 -5.52 21.59
CA ASP A 306 -0.05 -4.62 20.52
C ASP A 306 -1.52 -4.81 20.10
N ILE A 307 -2.23 -5.75 20.73
CA ILE A 307 -3.61 -6.07 20.40
C ILE A 307 -4.55 -5.11 21.15
N GLY A 308 -5.32 -4.31 20.41
CA GLY A 308 -6.32 -3.42 21.00
C GLY A 308 -7.41 -4.18 21.78
N ASN A 309 -8.10 -3.51 22.71
CA ASN A 309 -9.20 -4.03 23.55
C ASN A 309 -10.44 -4.59 22.79
N THR A 310 -10.34 -4.81 21.47
CA THR A 310 -11.45 -5.09 20.55
C THR A 310 -11.55 -6.54 20.08
N VAL A 311 -10.67 -7.44 20.52
CA VAL A 311 -10.78 -8.86 20.18
C VAL A 311 -11.26 -9.64 21.41
N MET A 312 -12.53 -10.06 21.39
CA MET A 312 -13.04 -11.05 22.32
C MET A 312 -12.20 -12.34 22.18
N ASN A 313 -11.25 -12.56 23.08
CA ASN A 313 -10.48 -13.81 23.28
C ASN A 313 -9.59 -14.33 22.13
N GLY A 314 -8.54 -13.62 21.71
CA GLY A 314 -7.53 -14.33 20.91
C GLY A 314 -6.38 -13.46 20.44
N GLY A 315 -5.17 -13.92 20.69
CA GLY A 315 -3.94 -13.30 20.21
C GLY A 315 -3.82 -13.23 18.68
N LYS A 316 -2.63 -12.89 18.18
CA LYS A 316 -2.26 -13.06 16.77
C LYS A 316 -2.41 -14.54 16.41
N GLN A 317 -3.11 -14.81 15.32
CA GLN A 317 -3.44 -16.16 14.88
C GLN A 317 -2.66 -16.50 13.62
N PHE A 318 -2.03 -17.66 13.61
CA PHE A 318 -1.19 -18.15 12.53
C PHE A 318 -1.67 -19.53 12.07
N ARG A 319 -1.49 -19.82 10.78
CA ARG A 319 -1.49 -21.19 10.24
C ARG A 319 -0.08 -21.48 9.78
N VAL A 320 0.51 -22.54 10.33
CA VAL A 320 1.86 -22.97 9.96
C VAL A 320 1.75 -24.26 9.17
N TYR A 321 2.00 -24.17 7.88
CA TYR A 321 1.85 -25.29 6.96
C TYR A 321 2.99 -26.29 7.16
N THR A 322 2.71 -27.57 6.87
CA THR A 322 3.71 -28.65 7.03
C THR A 322 4.94 -28.48 6.13
N ASP A 323 4.83 -27.67 5.07
CA ASP A 323 5.92 -27.27 4.17
C ASP A 323 6.70 -26.02 4.63
N GLY A 324 6.36 -25.44 5.77
CA GLY A 324 7.08 -24.31 6.38
C GLY A 324 6.53 -22.92 6.05
N ARG A 325 5.50 -22.82 5.19
CA ARG A 325 4.78 -21.57 4.96
C ARG A 325 4.02 -21.12 6.21
N ILE A 326 3.84 -19.82 6.37
CA ILE A 326 3.10 -19.23 7.49
C ILE A 326 2.10 -18.23 6.96
N SER A 327 0.82 -18.39 7.31
CA SER A 327 -0.18 -17.33 7.13
C SER A 327 -0.61 -16.76 8.48
N GLN A 328 -0.86 -15.44 8.53
CA GLN A 328 -1.34 -14.74 9.71
C GLN A 328 -2.72 -14.15 9.42
N ARG A 329 -3.62 -14.22 10.40
CA ARG A 329 -4.93 -13.58 10.32
C ARG A 329 -4.80 -12.06 10.32
N VAL A 330 -5.56 -11.39 9.46
CA VAL A 330 -5.59 -9.93 9.33
C VAL A 330 -6.98 -9.39 9.63
N GLY A 331 -7.07 -8.43 10.56
CA GLY A 331 -8.32 -7.77 10.94
C GLY A 331 -9.31 -8.65 11.72
N MET A 332 -10.58 -8.23 11.74
CA MET A 332 -11.65 -8.93 12.48
C MET A 332 -12.33 -10.06 11.68
N THR A 333 -11.99 -10.25 10.40
CA THR A 333 -12.54 -11.32 9.55
C THR A 333 -11.69 -12.58 9.63
N ASN A 334 -12.14 -13.70 9.03
CA ASN A 334 -11.35 -14.95 8.99
C ASN A 334 -10.35 -14.97 7.82
N ASN A 335 -9.80 -13.80 7.47
CA ASN A 335 -8.90 -13.63 6.33
C ASN A 335 -7.45 -13.86 6.79
N PHE A 336 -6.73 -14.73 6.09
CA PHE A 336 -5.33 -15.04 6.37
C PHE A 336 -4.46 -14.57 5.21
N GLN A 337 -3.37 -13.89 5.52
CA GLN A 337 -2.37 -13.44 4.56
C GLN A 337 -1.11 -14.28 4.73
N MET A 338 -0.52 -14.76 3.63
CA MET A 338 0.77 -15.45 3.68
C MET A 338 1.88 -14.44 4.04
N ILE A 339 2.64 -14.77 5.08
CA ILE A 339 3.74 -13.93 5.59
C ILE A 339 5.11 -14.62 5.46
N LYS A 340 5.14 -15.93 5.20
CA LYS A 340 6.34 -16.72 4.91
C LYS A 340 6.02 -17.85 3.94
#